data_AF-A0A7C5WAC9-F1
#
_entry.id   AF-A0A7C5WAC9-F1
#
_cell.length_a   1.000
_cell.length_b   1.000
_cell.length_c   1.000
_cell.angle_alpha   90.00
_cell.angle_beta   90.00
_cell.angle_gamma   90.00
#
_symmetry.space_group_name_H-M   'P 1'
#
loop_
_entity.id
_entity.type
_entity.pdbx_description
1 polymer ?
#
loop_
_entity_poly.entity_id
_entity_poly.type
_entity_poly.pdbx_seq_one_letter_code
_entity_poly.pdbx_strand_id
1 'polypeptide(L)'
;MGKDLYNYIPAARDKENTISGDYHLLVQEKIKSFNSRGKLEIGFSEKKKFFTRDFRNHIKNNTATPEMLLGLFDQLPRSVQLSIVKAIEEDDRWKMKGAVLSDLHVNLCRRLKELSGKTKNQRLKKTLNILGILIQKAPAKIIYYLYDYSRLLKGVVLSGVDVPLFLRLLNINPSRLAVCYARGINIDRRFRGFFHDEVRNITYGTIVGIDIIPTETGDYFIESNLEGALTLSRARLYDEDPFVKNLINFAKVNNYEHLVYVYNQYSRIDKLTARRLRDECEKNRITLRIIEDIFMPESEFERDFFVPSIDKENTLVVRGRKYNISLDSIFDNKGAAMRIVEKYNELFPDEHVLVPETSTEPVIGEYSKDSPFPNVVFKLPEIDVGKGVVFLKVSSKEEANEMVTEFLRTVCKGKGFIEKLNFKRTDKKGFYQRFVCSPLLDNKYLYKVRIYILLTPAGIKYLNAARVRSSSPIPEALADGIVRDVRPYLVNVSLTGGHPEKVSPEEEERMIRASMAVGKALSWAAAYSFRHQVDRQ
;
A
#
# COMPACT_ATOMS: atom_id res chain seq x y z
N MET A 1 24.00 -9.34 7.24
CA MET A 1 23.65 -8.88 5.87
C MET A 1 23.58 -7.34 5.72
N GLY A 2 23.86 -6.52 6.75
CA GLY A 2 23.52 -5.08 6.73
C GLY A 2 24.60 -4.07 6.35
N LYS A 3 25.83 -4.47 5.96
CA LYS A 3 26.91 -3.51 5.64
C LYS A 3 27.31 -3.43 4.16
N ASP A 4 27.10 -4.48 3.36
CA ASP A 4 27.59 -4.52 1.97
C ASP A 4 26.57 -4.04 0.92
N LEU A 5 25.30 -3.86 1.30
CA LEU A 5 24.23 -3.40 0.40
C LEU A 5 24.27 -1.88 0.09
N TYR A 6 25.15 -1.12 0.74
CA TYR A 6 25.18 0.35 0.64
C TYR A 6 25.94 0.90 -0.58
N ASN A 7 26.74 0.08 -1.27
CA ASN A 7 27.71 0.56 -2.26
C ASN A 7 27.37 0.28 -3.74
N TYR A 8 26.19 -0.27 -4.07
CA TYR A 8 25.89 -0.68 -5.45
C TYR A 8 24.48 -0.29 -5.90
N ILE A 9 24.38 0.78 -6.70
CA ILE A 9 23.30 0.97 -7.68
C ILE A 9 23.88 1.67 -8.93
N PRO A 10 23.88 1.05 -10.12
CA PRO A 10 24.18 1.73 -11.38
C PRO A 10 23.02 2.63 -11.81
N ALA A 11 23.32 3.75 -12.47
CA ALA A 11 22.32 4.59 -13.12
C ALA A 11 21.48 3.75 -14.11
N ALA A 12 20.16 3.73 -13.93
CA ALA A 12 19.24 3.04 -14.82
C ALA A 12 19.32 3.63 -16.23
N ARG A 13 19.44 2.78 -17.26
CA ARG A 13 19.51 3.17 -18.67
C ARG A 13 18.17 3.72 -19.16
N ASP A 14 18.25 4.87 -19.80
CA ASP A 14 17.14 5.60 -20.42
C ASP A 14 16.48 4.80 -21.55
N LYS A 15 15.15 4.64 -21.49
CA LYS A 15 14.32 4.46 -22.68
C LYS A 15 13.72 5.83 -23.00
N GLU A 16 14.06 6.34 -24.18
CA GLU A 16 13.65 7.65 -24.70
C GLU A 16 12.13 7.73 -24.83
N ASN A 17 11.48 8.31 -23.82
CA ASN A 17 10.20 8.99 -24.00
C ASN A 17 10.52 10.47 -24.15
N THR A 18 10.30 11.02 -25.34
CA THR A 18 10.44 12.45 -25.65
C THR A 18 9.43 13.28 -24.85
N ILE A 19 9.80 13.57 -23.61
CA ILE A 19 9.29 14.70 -22.84
C ILE A 19 9.69 15.95 -23.62
N SER A 20 8.84 16.98 -23.71
CA SER A 20 9.30 18.27 -24.24
C SER A 20 10.44 18.77 -23.34
N GLY A 21 11.68 18.69 -23.84
CA GLY A 21 12.91 18.82 -23.04
C GLY A 21 12.97 20.08 -22.17
N ASP A 22 12.29 21.14 -22.59
CA ASP A 22 12.29 22.45 -21.95
C ASP A 22 11.77 22.43 -20.49
N TYR A 23 10.73 21.65 -20.18
CA TYR A 23 10.14 21.68 -18.83
C TYR A 23 10.94 20.88 -17.80
N HIS A 24 11.53 19.76 -18.20
CA HIS A 24 12.35 18.97 -17.30
C HIS A 24 13.63 19.73 -16.91
N LEU A 25 14.30 20.33 -17.90
CA LEU A 25 15.49 21.15 -17.68
C LEU A 25 15.16 22.34 -16.77
N LEU A 26 14.01 22.99 -16.95
CA LEU A 26 13.55 24.05 -16.06
C LEU A 26 13.36 23.57 -14.62
N VAL A 27 12.77 22.39 -14.40
CA VAL A 27 12.61 21.82 -13.05
C VAL A 27 13.98 21.57 -12.41
N GLN A 28 14.92 20.97 -13.14
CA GLN A 28 16.28 20.72 -12.64
C GLN A 28 17.05 22.02 -12.36
N GLU A 29 16.95 23.02 -13.22
CA GLU A 29 17.54 24.34 -13.01
C GLU A 29 16.99 25.01 -11.75
N LYS A 30 15.67 24.93 -11.55
CA LYS A 30 15.03 25.45 -10.34
C LYS A 30 15.44 24.67 -9.10
N ILE A 31 15.66 23.36 -9.19
CA ILE A 31 16.20 22.56 -8.08
C ILE A 31 17.61 23.01 -7.69
N LYS A 32 18.47 23.30 -8.68
CA LYS A 32 19.83 23.80 -8.44
C LYS A 32 19.89 25.21 -7.84
N SER A 33 18.85 26.02 -8.05
CA SER A 33 18.74 27.39 -7.51
C SER A 33 18.09 27.48 -6.13
N PHE A 34 17.75 26.35 -5.49
CA PHE A 34 17.39 26.37 -4.08
C PHE A 34 18.59 26.77 -3.23
N ASN A 35 18.42 27.79 -2.39
CA ASN A 35 19.48 28.24 -1.49
C ASN A 35 19.79 27.21 -0.38
N SER A 36 20.80 27.50 0.44
CA SER A 36 21.20 26.64 1.57
C SER A 36 20.08 26.38 2.58
N ARG A 37 19.02 27.21 2.60
CA ARG A 37 17.84 27.05 3.45
C ARG A 37 16.71 26.27 2.78
N GLY A 38 16.91 25.73 1.57
CA GLY A 38 15.88 25.01 0.84
C GLY A 38 14.73 25.91 0.39
N LYS A 39 15.01 27.18 0.07
CA LYS A 39 14.06 28.10 -0.56
C LYS A 39 14.48 28.46 -1.97
N LEU A 40 13.50 28.47 -2.86
CA LEU A 40 13.62 29.01 -4.21
C LEU A 40 13.06 30.44 -4.22
N GLU A 41 13.91 31.39 -4.59
CA GLU A 41 13.51 32.78 -4.82
C GLU A 41 12.97 32.89 -6.25
N ILE A 42 11.64 32.91 -6.37
CA ILE A 42 10.98 33.16 -7.65
C ILE A 42 10.25 34.50 -7.62
N GLY A 43 10.47 35.30 -8.67
CA GLY A 43 9.74 36.53 -8.90
C GLY A 43 8.23 36.30 -9.05
N PHE A 44 7.43 37.33 -8.78
CA PHE A 44 5.96 37.22 -8.82
C PHE A 44 5.40 36.78 -10.19
N SER A 45 6.06 37.17 -11.28
CA SER A 45 5.71 36.75 -12.65
C SER A 45 5.99 35.26 -12.89
N GLU A 46 7.12 34.73 -12.39
CA GLU A 46 7.43 33.29 -12.45
C GLU A 46 6.49 32.47 -11.58
N LYS A 47 6.11 32.97 -10.40
CA LYS A 47 5.07 32.35 -9.58
C LYS A 47 3.82 32.10 -10.41
N LYS A 48 3.30 33.14 -11.10
CA LYS A 48 2.12 32.99 -11.97
C LYS A 48 2.29 31.87 -12.99
N LYS A 49 3.48 31.70 -13.59
CA LYS A 49 3.77 30.60 -14.54
C LYS A 49 3.64 29.22 -13.89
N PHE A 50 4.20 29.01 -12.68
CA PHE A 50 4.04 27.75 -11.92
C PHE A 50 2.60 27.49 -11.46
N PHE A 51 1.82 28.56 -11.27
CA PHE A 51 0.41 28.47 -10.88
C PHE A 51 -0.55 28.38 -12.08
N THR A 52 -0.08 28.44 -13.33
CA THR A 52 -0.98 28.30 -14.48
C THR A 52 -1.55 26.90 -14.56
N ARG A 53 -2.76 26.84 -15.13
CA ARG A 53 -3.44 25.58 -15.41
C ARG A 53 -2.63 24.72 -16.40
N ASP A 54 -1.90 25.35 -17.32
CA ASP A 54 -1.18 24.66 -18.39
C ASP A 54 0.07 23.96 -17.88
N PHE A 55 0.87 24.61 -17.02
CA PHE A 55 2.02 23.96 -16.37
C PHE A 55 1.58 22.74 -15.55
N ARG A 56 0.49 22.89 -14.79
CA ARG A 56 -0.08 21.78 -14.01
C ARG A 56 -0.63 20.67 -14.89
N ASN A 57 -1.27 20.99 -16.02
CA ASN A 57 -1.78 20.00 -16.95
C ASN A 57 -0.64 19.24 -17.64
N HIS A 58 0.43 19.93 -18.02
CA HIS A 58 1.60 19.33 -18.65
C HIS A 58 2.28 18.30 -17.72
N ILE A 59 2.56 18.68 -16.47
CA ILE A 59 3.10 17.74 -15.47
C ILE A 59 2.10 16.64 -15.12
N LYS A 60 0.80 16.97 -15.02
CA LYS A 60 -0.24 15.96 -14.79
C LYS A 60 -0.34 14.96 -15.92
N ASN A 61 0.12 15.22 -17.13
CA ASN A 61 0.08 14.24 -18.22
C ASN A 61 1.37 13.42 -18.31
N ASN A 62 2.51 13.94 -17.82
CA ASN A 62 3.79 13.23 -17.87
C ASN A 62 3.89 12.08 -16.86
N THR A 63 4.50 10.99 -17.31
CA THR A 63 4.74 9.71 -16.61
C THR A 63 6.10 9.67 -15.91
N ALA A 64 6.83 10.78 -15.93
CA ALA A 64 8.20 10.88 -15.45
C ALA A 64 8.33 10.42 -13.98
N THR A 65 9.34 9.59 -13.73
CA THR A 65 9.69 9.16 -12.38
C THR A 65 10.20 10.35 -11.55
N PRO A 66 10.17 10.28 -10.21
CA PRO A 66 10.81 11.30 -9.38
C PRO A 66 12.27 11.56 -9.78
N GLU A 67 13.04 10.54 -10.14
CA GLU A 67 14.42 10.64 -10.59
C GLU A 67 14.52 11.41 -11.91
N MET A 68 13.64 11.09 -12.87
CA MET A 68 13.53 11.82 -14.13
C MET A 68 13.05 13.26 -13.95
N LEU A 69 12.42 13.64 -12.84
CA LEU A 69 11.98 15.02 -12.62
C LEU A 69 12.98 15.82 -11.78
N LEU A 70 13.49 15.19 -10.73
CA LEU A 70 14.26 15.85 -9.68
C LEU A 70 15.77 15.62 -9.84
N GLY A 71 16.21 14.64 -10.64
CA GLY A 71 17.58 14.11 -10.62
C GLY A 71 17.74 13.00 -9.57
N LEU A 72 18.93 12.40 -9.46
CA LEU A 72 19.19 11.38 -8.45
C LEU A 72 19.23 12.00 -7.04
N PHE A 73 18.58 11.36 -6.07
CA PHE A 73 18.45 11.89 -4.71
C PHE A 73 19.80 12.23 -4.08
N ASP A 74 20.78 11.33 -4.19
CA ASP A 74 22.12 11.51 -3.60
C ASP A 74 22.95 12.60 -4.30
N GLN A 75 22.57 12.99 -5.51
CA GLN A 75 23.20 14.08 -6.27
C GLN A 75 22.53 15.45 -6.03
N LEU A 76 21.38 15.48 -5.34
CA LEU A 76 20.74 16.73 -4.97
C LEU A 76 21.57 17.50 -3.95
N PRO A 77 21.50 18.86 -3.93
CA PRO A 77 22.05 19.65 -2.83
C PRO A 77 21.54 19.15 -1.48
N ARG A 78 22.41 19.10 -0.48
CA ARG A 78 22.08 18.54 0.84
C ARG A 78 20.88 19.23 1.51
N SER A 79 20.73 20.54 1.31
CA SER A 79 19.57 21.31 1.80
C SER A 79 18.26 20.84 1.17
N VAL A 80 18.27 20.46 -0.10
CA VAL A 80 17.10 19.92 -0.82
C VAL A 80 16.79 18.51 -0.32
N GLN A 81 17.80 17.63 -0.20
CA GLN A 81 17.61 16.28 0.35
C GLN A 81 16.93 16.32 1.72
N LEU A 82 17.47 17.13 2.65
CA LEU A 82 16.91 17.30 3.99
C LEU A 82 15.49 17.88 3.95
N SER A 83 15.21 18.80 3.02
CA SER A 83 13.88 19.38 2.86
C SER A 83 12.86 18.38 2.30
N ILE A 84 13.27 17.47 1.40
CA ILE A 84 12.43 16.37 0.92
C ILE A 84 12.11 15.41 2.06
N VAL A 85 13.12 14.97 2.82
CA VAL A 85 12.93 14.08 3.98
C VAL A 85 11.96 14.73 4.99
N LYS A 86 12.20 16.00 5.33
CA LYS A 86 11.31 16.76 6.22
C LYS A 86 9.90 16.87 5.63
N ALA A 87 9.76 17.09 4.32
CA ALA A 87 8.45 17.13 3.67
C ALA A 87 7.67 15.84 3.88
N ILE A 88 8.34 14.68 3.75
CA ILE A 88 7.76 13.35 3.96
C ILE A 88 7.33 13.16 5.42
N GLU A 89 8.25 13.42 6.36
CA GLU A 89 8.00 13.29 7.80
C GLU A 89 6.85 14.19 8.27
N GLU A 90 6.80 15.43 7.76
CA GLU A 90 5.71 16.36 8.06
C GLU A 90 4.39 15.90 7.44
N ASP A 91 4.41 15.39 6.20
CA ASP A 91 3.21 14.87 5.53
C ASP A 91 2.60 13.71 6.34
N ASP A 92 3.42 12.75 6.76
CA ASP A 92 3.01 11.63 7.61
C ASP A 92 2.45 12.13 8.95
N ARG A 93 3.15 13.03 9.64
CA ARG A 93 2.69 13.62 10.91
C ARG A 93 1.33 14.31 10.75
N TRP A 94 1.12 15.06 9.67
CA TRP A 94 -0.15 15.76 9.43
C TRP A 94 -1.28 14.82 9.01
N LYS A 95 -0.99 13.72 8.29
CA LYS A 95 -1.99 12.67 8.02
C LYS A 95 -2.48 12.00 9.30
N MET A 96 -1.60 11.85 10.28
CA MET A 96 -1.96 11.30 11.58
C MET A 96 -2.58 12.33 12.54
N LYS A 97 -2.47 13.63 12.23
CA LYS A 97 -2.96 14.68 13.12
C LYS A 97 -4.49 14.66 13.12
N GLY A 98 -5.06 14.48 14.31
CA GLY A 98 -6.50 14.34 14.50
C GLY A 98 -7.07 12.98 14.08
N ALA A 99 -6.21 11.96 13.90
CA ALA A 99 -6.69 10.59 13.85
C ALA A 99 -7.44 10.21 15.14
N VAL A 100 -6.96 10.71 16.29
CA VAL A 100 -7.68 10.76 17.56
C VAL A 100 -7.78 12.22 17.99
N LEU A 101 -8.97 12.70 18.35
CA LEU A 101 -9.21 14.10 18.73
C LEU A 101 -9.41 14.25 20.23
N SER A 102 -10.29 13.42 20.80
CA SER A 102 -10.70 13.44 22.20
C SER A 102 -11.43 12.14 22.53
N ASP A 103 -11.66 11.89 23.82
CA ASP A 103 -12.45 10.74 24.28
C ASP A 103 -13.88 10.79 23.77
N LEU A 104 -14.46 11.98 23.62
CA LEU A 104 -15.79 12.15 23.03
C LEU A 104 -15.84 11.65 21.58
N HIS A 105 -14.83 11.98 20.78
CA HIS A 105 -14.73 11.52 19.39
C HIS A 105 -14.65 9.97 19.34
N VAL A 106 -13.80 9.39 20.18
CA VAL A 106 -13.65 7.93 20.29
C VAL A 106 -14.96 7.26 20.71
N ASN A 107 -15.59 7.77 21.78
CA ASN A 107 -16.83 7.23 22.32
C ASN A 107 -17.99 7.31 21.32
N LEU A 108 -18.08 8.40 20.55
CA LEU A 108 -19.09 8.54 19.50
C LEU A 108 -18.90 7.49 18.39
N CYS A 109 -17.68 7.32 17.90
CA CYS A 109 -17.37 6.29 16.89
C CYS A 109 -17.72 4.88 17.39
N ARG A 110 -17.37 4.58 18.65
CA ARG A 110 -17.66 3.29 19.29
C ARG A 110 -19.16 3.03 19.38
N ARG A 111 -19.93 3.99 19.91
CA ARG A 111 -21.40 3.88 20.01
C ARG A 111 -22.05 3.61 18.65
N LEU A 112 -21.58 4.28 17.59
CA LEU A 112 -22.11 4.03 16.24
C LEU A 112 -21.81 2.62 15.73
N LYS A 113 -20.59 2.10 15.96
CA LYS A 113 -20.23 0.73 15.61
C LYS A 113 -21.00 -0.31 16.44
N GLU A 114 -21.22 -0.05 17.73
CA GLU A 114 -22.04 -0.88 18.61
C GLU A 114 -23.50 -0.94 18.15
N LEU A 115 -24.11 0.21 17.88
CA LEU A 115 -25.47 0.29 17.35
C LEU A 115 -25.60 -0.42 16.00
N SER A 116 -24.61 -0.25 15.13
CA SER A 116 -24.53 -0.96 13.85
C SER A 116 -24.44 -2.48 14.03
N GLY A 117 -23.69 -2.95 15.03
CA GLY A 117 -23.60 -4.37 15.38
C GLY A 117 -24.90 -4.96 15.93
N LYS A 118 -25.65 -4.16 16.70
CA LYS A 118 -26.91 -4.58 17.36
C LYS A 118 -28.14 -4.51 16.44
N THR A 119 -28.13 -3.64 15.43
CA THR A 119 -29.30 -3.46 14.57
C THR A 119 -29.48 -4.63 13.58
N LYS A 120 -30.72 -5.13 13.49
CA LYS A 120 -31.12 -6.13 12.48
C LYS A 120 -31.49 -5.48 11.14
N ASN A 121 -31.77 -4.18 11.12
CA ASN A 121 -32.14 -3.47 9.89
C ASN A 121 -30.88 -3.17 9.06
N GLN A 122 -30.77 -3.82 7.90
CA GLN A 122 -29.58 -3.71 7.03
C GLN A 122 -29.34 -2.30 6.49
N ARG A 123 -30.40 -1.53 6.20
CA ARG A 123 -30.26 -0.13 5.74
C ARG A 123 -29.69 0.73 6.86
N LEU A 124 -30.25 0.64 8.05
CA LEU A 124 -29.76 1.38 9.22
C LEU A 124 -28.33 0.96 9.58
N LYS A 125 -28.01 -0.34 9.55
CA LYS A 125 -26.66 -0.88 9.76
C LYS A 125 -25.65 -0.23 8.80
N LYS A 126 -25.99 -0.20 7.51
CA LYS A 126 -25.16 0.44 6.48
C LYS A 126 -24.96 1.93 6.75
N THR A 127 -26.03 2.65 7.09
CA THR A 127 -25.96 4.08 7.42
C THR A 127 -25.08 4.35 8.64
N LEU A 128 -25.25 3.59 9.73
CA LEU A 128 -24.46 3.73 10.95
C LEU A 128 -22.97 3.42 10.70
N ASN A 129 -22.67 2.39 9.89
CA ASN A 129 -21.29 2.09 9.48
C ASN A 129 -20.67 3.23 8.68
N ILE A 130 -21.40 3.79 7.70
CA ILE A 130 -20.94 4.93 6.90
C ILE A 130 -20.68 6.14 7.79
N LEU A 131 -21.61 6.45 8.70
CA LEU A 131 -21.48 7.56 9.63
C LEU A 131 -20.30 7.38 10.58
N GLY A 132 -20.11 6.18 11.14
CA GLY A 132 -18.98 5.85 11.99
C GLY A 132 -17.64 6.01 11.27
N ILE A 133 -17.53 5.53 10.02
CA ILE A 133 -16.32 5.71 9.20
C ILE A 133 -16.08 7.19 8.88
N LEU A 134 -17.15 7.94 8.57
CA LEU A 134 -17.05 9.37 8.26
C LEU A 134 -16.58 10.16 9.47
N ILE A 135 -17.15 9.95 10.65
CA ILE A 135 -16.74 10.62 11.88
C ILE A 135 -15.30 10.23 12.25
N GLN A 136 -14.95 8.94 12.14
CA GLN A 136 -13.59 8.47 12.42
C GLN A 136 -12.54 9.13 11.52
N LYS A 137 -12.82 9.30 10.21
CA LYS A 137 -11.81 9.75 9.22
C LYS A 137 -11.87 11.24 8.87
N ALA A 138 -13.02 11.90 9.06
CA ALA A 138 -13.20 13.30 8.64
C ALA A 138 -12.25 14.27 9.35
N PRO A 139 -12.01 14.18 10.68
CA PRO A 139 -11.11 15.09 11.38
C PRO A 139 -9.69 15.13 10.79
N ALA A 140 -9.05 13.96 10.65
CA ALA A 140 -7.72 13.87 10.09
C ALA A 140 -7.66 14.44 8.67
N LYS A 141 -8.68 14.14 7.83
CA LYS A 141 -8.78 14.71 6.48
C LYS A 141 -8.92 16.22 6.50
N ILE A 142 -9.83 16.77 7.32
CA ILE A 142 -10.06 18.22 7.42
C ILE A 142 -8.78 18.94 7.88
N ILE A 143 -8.14 18.44 8.93
CA ILE A 143 -6.89 19.00 9.45
C ILE A 143 -5.79 18.96 8.39
N TYR A 144 -5.64 17.83 7.70
CA TYR A 144 -4.69 17.70 6.61
C TYR A 144 -5.00 18.65 5.44
N TYR A 145 -6.29 18.87 5.11
CA TYR A 145 -6.68 19.85 4.07
C TYR A 145 -6.40 21.29 4.49
N LEU A 146 -6.63 21.65 5.74
CA LEU A 146 -6.31 22.98 6.25
C LEU A 146 -4.79 23.22 6.22
N TYR A 147 -4.01 22.22 6.62
CA TYR A 147 -2.56 22.24 6.49
C TYR A 147 -2.15 22.42 5.03
N ASP A 148 -2.71 21.64 4.12
CA ASP A 148 -2.42 21.74 2.69
C ASP A 148 -2.72 23.12 2.12
N TYR A 149 -3.91 23.63 2.41
CA TYR A 149 -4.32 24.97 1.99
C TYR A 149 -3.43 26.07 2.60
N SER A 150 -3.06 25.96 3.87
CA SER A 150 -2.19 26.93 4.54
C SER A 150 -0.80 27.03 3.88
N ARG A 151 -0.26 25.92 3.36
CA ARG A 151 1.02 25.92 2.62
C ARG A 151 0.89 26.62 1.27
N LEU A 152 -0.19 26.35 0.54
CA LEU A 152 -0.46 27.03 -0.72
C LEU A 152 -0.56 28.55 -0.52
N LEU A 153 -1.30 28.99 0.51
CA LEU A 153 -1.40 30.40 0.86
C LEU A 153 -0.03 31.00 1.24
N LYS A 154 0.76 30.31 2.07
CA LYS A 154 2.11 30.77 2.42
C LYS A 154 3.00 30.98 1.19
N GLY A 155 2.92 30.12 0.19
CA GLY A 155 3.68 30.27 -1.06
C GLY A 155 3.27 31.47 -1.91
N VAL A 156 1.98 31.78 -1.91
CA VAL A 156 1.43 32.94 -2.62
C VAL A 156 1.82 34.23 -1.90
N VAL A 157 1.69 34.27 -0.57
CA VAL A 157 1.88 35.48 0.25
C VAL A 157 3.35 35.75 0.56
N LEU A 158 4.18 34.73 0.80
CA LEU A 158 5.59 34.91 1.20
C LEU A 158 6.53 34.81 0.00
N SER A 159 7.65 35.54 0.05
CA SER A 159 8.64 35.69 -1.03
C SER A 159 9.53 34.46 -1.31
N GLY A 160 9.01 33.24 -1.19
CA GLY A 160 9.77 32.04 -1.55
C GLY A 160 8.94 30.77 -1.63
N VAL A 161 9.35 29.84 -2.49
CA VAL A 161 8.79 28.49 -2.58
C VAL A 161 9.73 27.53 -1.86
N ASP A 162 9.24 26.86 -0.82
CA ASP A 162 9.98 25.78 -0.18
C ASP A 162 9.83 24.48 -0.98
N VAL A 163 10.74 23.52 -0.76
CA VAL A 163 10.72 22.22 -1.45
C VAL A 163 9.37 21.49 -1.30
N PRO A 164 8.74 21.42 -0.11
CA PRO A 164 7.43 20.78 0.01
C PRO A 164 6.35 21.42 -0.88
N LEU A 165 6.28 22.75 -0.94
CA LEU A 165 5.35 23.43 -1.84
C LEU A 165 5.71 23.18 -3.30
N PHE A 166 7.00 23.20 -3.65
CA PHE A 166 7.46 22.90 -5.00
C PHE A 166 7.01 21.51 -5.46
N LEU A 167 7.24 20.47 -4.66
CA LEU A 167 6.77 19.11 -4.94
C LEU A 167 5.26 19.06 -5.19
N ARG A 168 4.48 19.80 -4.39
CA ARG A 168 3.02 19.88 -4.59
C ARG A 168 2.62 20.61 -5.87
N LEU A 169 3.35 21.64 -6.27
CA LEU A 169 3.13 22.31 -7.56
C LEU A 169 3.42 21.37 -8.73
N LEU A 170 4.38 20.45 -8.57
CA LEU A 170 4.64 19.35 -9.49
C LEU A 170 3.64 18.17 -9.34
N ASN A 171 2.62 18.29 -8.47
CA ASN A 171 1.68 17.22 -8.16
C ASN A 171 2.35 15.92 -7.66
N ILE A 172 3.53 16.06 -7.03
CA ILE A 172 4.26 14.96 -6.40
C ILE A 172 3.80 14.86 -4.94
N ASN A 173 3.26 13.70 -4.58
CA ASN A 173 2.94 13.39 -3.19
C ASN A 173 4.24 13.04 -2.43
N PRO A 174 4.62 13.79 -1.37
CA PRO A 174 5.84 13.51 -0.62
C PRO A 174 5.93 12.06 -0.14
N SER A 175 4.88 11.48 0.44
CA SER A 175 4.93 10.10 0.94
C SER A 175 5.24 9.05 -0.15
N ARG A 176 4.94 9.33 -1.43
CA ARG A 176 5.33 8.43 -2.54
C ARG A 176 6.83 8.48 -2.84
N LEU A 177 7.50 9.59 -2.54
CA LEU A 177 8.96 9.70 -2.68
C LEU A 177 9.69 8.73 -1.73
N ALA A 178 9.09 8.35 -0.61
CA ALA A 178 9.68 7.36 0.28
C ALA A 178 9.78 5.97 -0.34
N VAL A 179 8.99 5.65 -1.36
CA VAL A 179 8.97 4.30 -1.93
C VAL A 179 10.22 4.03 -2.76
N CYS A 180 10.54 4.89 -3.71
CA CYS A 180 11.61 4.64 -4.67
C CYS A 180 12.74 5.67 -4.66
N TYR A 181 12.58 6.80 -3.96
CA TYR A 181 13.42 7.98 -4.19
C TYR A 181 14.22 8.45 -2.97
N ALA A 182 13.54 8.87 -1.89
CA ALA A 182 14.18 9.51 -0.74
C ALA A 182 14.76 8.49 0.26
N ARG A 183 15.83 8.89 0.96
CA ARG A 183 16.55 8.06 1.93
C ARG A 183 16.66 8.70 3.30
N GLY A 184 16.88 7.86 4.30
CA GLY A 184 17.14 8.29 5.66
C GLY A 184 15.95 9.02 6.30
N ILE A 185 14.73 8.59 5.99
CA ILE A 185 13.49 9.10 6.57
C ILE A 185 13.31 8.54 7.98
N ASN A 186 12.93 9.38 8.94
CA ASN A 186 12.60 8.93 10.28
C ASN A 186 11.11 8.58 10.37
N ILE A 187 10.82 7.41 10.94
CA ILE A 187 9.45 7.00 11.22
C ILE A 187 9.14 7.35 12.68
N ASP A 188 8.05 8.08 12.90
CA ASP A 188 7.56 8.36 14.25
C ASP A 188 7.28 7.05 15.00
N ARG A 189 7.74 6.98 16.25
CA ARG A 189 7.61 5.78 17.10
C ARG A 189 6.16 5.30 17.22
N ARG A 190 5.17 6.21 17.16
CA ARG A 190 3.74 5.91 17.33
C ARG A 190 3.12 5.08 16.21
N PHE A 191 3.75 5.00 15.04
CA PHE A 191 3.23 4.24 13.88
C PHE A 191 4.31 3.42 13.17
N ARG A 192 5.42 3.18 13.88
CA ARG A 192 6.57 2.39 13.42
C ARG A 192 6.14 0.97 13.08
N GLY A 193 6.55 0.50 11.90
CA GLY A 193 6.22 -0.84 11.40
C GLY A 193 7.41 -1.64 10.88
N PHE A 194 8.61 -1.04 10.88
CA PHE A 194 9.83 -1.66 10.39
C PHE A 194 11.03 -1.03 11.10
N PHE A 195 11.50 -1.67 12.18
CA PHE A 195 12.58 -1.16 13.03
C PHE A 195 13.17 -2.29 13.89
N HIS A 196 14.45 -2.20 14.21
CA HIS A 196 15.11 -3.12 15.12
C HIS A 196 16.10 -2.35 16.00
N ASP A 197 16.00 -2.57 17.31
CA ASP A 197 16.98 -2.17 18.31
C ASP A 197 17.71 -3.43 18.76
N GLU A 198 18.95 -3.56 18.31
CA GLU A 198 19.80 -4.73 18.58
C GLU A 198 20.18 -4.83 20.06
N VAL A 199 20.36 -3.70 20.75
CA VAL A 199 20.81 -3.67 22.15
C VAL A 199 19.73 -4.21 23.08
N ARG A 200 18.50 -3.75 22.88
CA ARG A 200 17.34 -4.18 23.69
C ARG A 200 16.60 -5.38 23.10
N ASN A 201 17.03 -5.87 21.94
CA ASN A 201 16.33 -6.86 21.13
C ASN A 201 14.83 -6.53 20.95
N ILE A 202 14.54 -5.31 20.49
CA ILE A 202 13.16 -4.86 20.22
C ILE A 202 12.96 -4.74 18.71
N THR A 203 11.98 -5.46 18.18
CA THR A 203 11.69 -5.46 16.74
C THR A 203 10.26 -5.03 16.46
N TYR A 204 10.10 -4.08 15.55
CA TYR A 204 8.82 -3.72 14.98
C TYR A 204 8.73 -4.29 13.59
N GLY A 205 7.74 -5.16 13.38
CA GLY A 205 7.43 -5.78 12.12
C GLY A 205 6.04 -5.42 11.62
N THR A 206 5.80 -5.65 10.34
CA THR A 206 4.49 -5.46 9.71
C THR A 206 4.02 -6.75 9.06
N ILE A 207 2.75 -7.08 9.21
CA ILE A 207 2.12 -8.16 8.44
C ILE A 207 1.69 -7.62 7.10
N VAL A 208 2.16 -8.26 6.04
CA VAL A 208 1.81 -7.94 4.66
C VAL A 208 1.07 -9.13 4.05
N GLY A 209 -0.08 -8.85 3.43
CA GLY A 209 -0.78 -9.83 2.62
C GLY A 209 -0.38 -9.67 1.16
N ILE A 210 0.09 -10.73 0.52
CA ILE A 210 0.55 -10.78 -0.88
C ILE A 210 -0.44 -11.60 -1.70
N ASP A 211 -0.86 -11.09 -2.85
CA ASP A 211 -1.59 -11.87 -3.86
C ASP A 211 -0.63 -12.38 -4.94
N ILE A 212 -0.61 -13.69 -5.12
CA ILE A 212 0.12 -14.39 -6.17
C ILE A 212 -0.86 -15.12 -7.09
N ILE A 213 -0.59 -15.10 -8.40
CA ILE A 213 -1.21 -16.01 -9.36
C ILE A 213 -0.14 -17.02 -9.81
N PRO A 214 -0.24 -18.29 -9.40
CA PRO A 214 0.69 -19.32 -9.85
C PRO A 214 0.38 -19.71 -11.30
N THR A 215 1.42 -19.86 -12.12
CA THR A 215 1.34 -20.34 -13.51
C THR A 215 2.39 -21.43 -13.76
N GLU A 216 2.41 -22.06 -14.93
CA GLU A 216 3.49 -23.00 -15.29
C GLU A 216 4.85 -22.31 -15.41
N THR A 217 4.88 -21.05 -15.84
CA THR A 217 6.12 -20.30 -16.10
C THR A 217 6.66 -19.58 -14.87
N GLY A 218 5.88 -19.48 -13.78
CA GLY A 218 6.30 -18.78 -12.56
C GLY A 218 5.15 -18.23 -11.72
N ASP A 219 5.50 -17.54 -10.63
CA ASP A 219 4.55 -16.94 -9.69
C ASP A 219 4.41 -15.45 -9.91
N TYR A 220 3.26 -15.01 -10.41
CA TYR A 220 3.02 -13.60 -10.70
C TYR A 220 2.59 -12.87 -9.43
N PHE A 221 3.40 -11.91 -9.00
CA PHE A 221 3.05 -10.93 -7.97
C PHE A 221 2.04 -9.91 -8.50
N ILE A 222 0.84 -9.89 -7.92
CA ILE A 222 -0.25 -9.05 -8.39
C ILE A 222 -0.39 -7.77 -7.56
N GLU A 223 -0.33 -7.92 -6.23
CA GLU A 223 -0.38 -6.82 -5.27
C GLU A 223 0.06 -7.28 -3.88
N SER A 224 0.48 -6.33 -3.07
CA SER A 224 0.60 -6.47 -1.62
C SER A 224 -0.29 -5.44 -0.95
N ASN A 225 -0.90 -5.81 0.17
CA ASN A 225 -1.73 -4.92 0.97
C ASN A 225 -1.39 -5.08 2.46
N LEU A 226 -1.49 -3.98 3.19
CA LEU A 226 -1.65 -4.02 4.63
C LEU A 226 -3.08 -4.41 4.97
N GLU A 227 -3.30 -4.92 6.17
CA GLU A 227 -4.63 -5.38 6.60
C GLU A 227 -5.20 -6.42 5.63
N GLY A 228 -4.38 -7.42 5.26
CA GLY A 228 -4.64 -8.41 4.21
C GLY A 228 -5.83 -9.36 4.44
N ALA A 229 -6.91 -8.91 5.08
CA ALA A 229 -8.11 -9.68 5.40
C ALA A 229 -7.80 -10.93 6.21
N LEU A 230 -7.12 -10.75 7.36
CA LEU A 230 -6.95 -11.76 8.41
C LEU A 230 -8.32 -12.15 8.99
N THR A 231 -9.05 -12.94 8.23
CA THR A 231 -10.44 -13.29 8.50
C THR A 231 -10.52 -14.59 9.28
N LEU A 232 -11.66 -14.77 9.95
CA LEU A 232 -12.01 -16.01 10.63
C LEU A 232 -12.13 -17.19 9.65
N SER A 233 -12.57 -16.95 8.41
CA SER A 233 -12.66 -18.01 7.40
C SER A 233 -11.31 -18.63 7.11
N ARG A 234 -10.24 -17.82 7.01
CA ARG A 234 -8.86 -18.31 6.88
C ARG A 234 -8.43 -19.14 8.10
N ALA A 235 -8.69 -18.67 9.32
CA ALA A 235 -8.31 -19.41 10.52
C ALA A 235 -9.05 -20.77 10.62
N ARG A 236 -10.31 -20.83 10.17
CA ARG A 236 -11.13 -22.05 10.16
C ARG A 236 -10.71 -23.09 9.14
N LEU A 237 -9.88 -22.73 8.16
CA LEU A 237 -9.34 -23.72 7.24
C LEU A 237 -8.51 -24.76 8.00
N TYR A 238 -7.76 -24.34 9.01
CA TYR A 238 -6.75 -25.17 9.65
C TYR A 238 -7.15 -25.57 11.07
N ASP A 239 -6.82 -26.81 11.46
CA ASP A 239 -6.94 -27.28 12.85
C ASP A 239 -5.89 -26.60 13.73
N GLU A 240 -4.63 -26.62 13.29
CA GLU A 240 -3.53 -25.78 13.79
C GLU A 240 -3.34 -24.59 12.85
N ASP A 241 -3.45 -23.36 13.35
CA ASP A 241 -3.31 -22.15 12.50
C ASP A 241 -1.84 -21.90 12.14
N PRO A 242 -1.41 -22.09 10.87
CA PRO A 242 -0.01 -21.91 10.50
C PRO A 242 0.45 -20.47 10.72
N PHE A 243 -0.46 -19.49 10.58
CA PHE A 243 -0.16 -18.09 10.79
C PHE A 243 0.33 -17.84 12.21
N VAL A 244 -0.39 -18.38 13.20
CA VAL A 244 -0.05 -18.25 14.62
C VAL A 244 1.23 -19.02 14.92
N LYS A 245 1.29 -20.29 14.53
CA LYS A 245 2.44 -21.17 14.77
C LYS A 245 3.75 -20.58 14.23
N ASN A 246 3.72 -20.09 12.99
CA ASN A 246 4.90 -19.50 12.36
C ASN A 246 5.29 -18.15 12.96
N LEU A 247 4.33 -17.34 13.40
CA LEU A 247 4.60 -16.10 14.10
C LEU A 247 5.30 -16.35 15.45
N ILE A 248 4.78 -17.27 16.25
CA ILE A 248 5.36 -17.63 17.55
C ILE A 248 6.71 -18.33 17.37
N ASN A 249 6.87 -19.16 16.35
CA ASN A 249 8.16 -19.75 16.02
C ASN A 249 9.20 -18.69 15.64
N PHE A 250 8.82 -17.67 14.87
CA PHE A 250 9.72 -16.54 14.61
C PHE A 250 10.09 -15.81 15.90
N ALA A 251 9.12 -15.61 16.79
CA ALA A 251 9.38 -14.97 18.07
C ALA A 251 10.41 -15.77 18.90
N LYS A 252 10.21 -17.08 19.00
CA LYS A 252 11.07 -18.02 19.72
C LYS A 252 12.50 -18.11 19.16
N VAL A 253 12.65 -18.28 17.84
CA VAL A 253 13.96 -18.43 17.19
C VAL A 253 14.83 -17.18 17.37
N ASN A 254 14.20 -16.01 17.53
CA ASN A 254 14.88 -14.74 17.75
C ASN A 254 14.91 -14.31 19.24
N ASN A 255 14.62 -15.25 20.16
CA ASN A 255 14.68 -15.05 21.61
C ASN A 255 13.81 -13.89 22.13
N TYR A 256 12.65 -13.65 21.52
CA TYR A 256 11.68 -12.70 22.08
C TYR A 256 10.87 -13.35 23.21
N GLU A 257 10.76 -12.65 24.33
CA GLU A 257 9.98 -13.04 25.51
C GLU A 257 8.59 -12.37 25.53
N HIS A 258 8.41 -11.32 24.74
CA HIS A 258 7.18 -10.56 24.66
C HIS A 258 6.72 -10.41 23.21
N LEU A 259 5.42 -10.61 22.98
CA LEU A 259 4.76 -10.36 21.71
C LEU A 259 3.64 -9.33 21.88
N VAL A 260 3.78 -8.19 21.21
CA VAL A 260 2.74 -7.16 21.12
C VAL A 260 2.10 -7.22 19.73
N TYR A 261 0.85 -7.67 19.68
CA TYR A 261 0.10 -7.83 18.44
C TYR A 261 -0.88 -6.68 18.24
N VAL A 262 -0.50 -5.69 17.42
CA VAL A 262 -1.34 -4.53 17.08
C VAL A 262 -2.25 -4.91 15.91
N TYR A 263 -3.52 -5.16 16.21
CA TYR A 263 -4.49 -5.65 15.25
C TYR A 263 -5.01 -4.55 14.29
N ASN A 264 -5.68 -4.99 13.21
CA ASN A 264 -6.13 -4.15 12.11
C ASN A 264 -7.12 -3.03 12.54
N GLN A 265 -7.35 -2.03 11.68
CA GLN A 265 -8.17 -0.85 12.01
C GLN A 265 -9.69 -1.03 11.84
N TYR A 266 -10.14 -2.11 11.17
CA TYR A 266 -11.52 -2.23 10.68
C TYR A 266 -12.32 -3.35 11.33
N SER A 267 -11.67 -4.29 12.01
CA SER A 267 -12.33 -5.40 12.68
C SER A 267 -11.70 -5.70 14.03
N ARG A 268 -12.49 -6.32 14.89
CA ARG A 268 -11.99 -6.95 16.11
C ARG A 268 -11.24 -8.23 15.76
N ILE A 269 -10.28 -8.58 16.61
CA ILE A 269 -9.68 -9.90 16.53
C ILE A 269 -10.77 -10.94 16.79
N ASP A 270 -10.83 -11.97 15.97
CA ASP A 270 -11.78 -13.04 16.21
C ASP A 270 -11.32 -13.90 17.40
N LYS A 271 -12.29 -14.45 18.14
CA LYS A 271 -12.00 -15.23 19.37
C LYS A 271 -11.13 -16.45 19.10
N LEU A 272 -11.22 -17.06 17.91
CA LEU A 272 -10.45 -18.25 17.56
C LEU A 272 -8.97 -17.90 17.39
N THR A 273 -8.66 -16.87 16.60
CA THR A 273 -7.29 -16.38 16.41
C THR A 273 -6.69 -15.88 17.74
N ALA A 274 -7.46 -15.13 18.53
CA ALA A 274 -6.98 -14.64 19.83
C ALA A 274 -6.67 -15.77 20.81
N ARG A 275 -7.54 -16.79 20.90
CA ARG A 275 -7.30 -17.99 21.71
C ARG A 275 -6.04 -18.72 21.24
N ARG A 276 -5.92 -19.00 19.94
CA ARG A 276 -4.75 -19.69 19.39
C ARG A 276 -3.44 -18.94 19.65
N LEU A 277 -3.45 -17.61 19.54
CA LEU A 277 -2.28 -16.79 19.91
C LEU A 277 -1.91 -16.96 21.38
N ARG A 278 -2.89 -16.93 22.29
CA ARG A 278 -2.66 -17.13 23.73
C ARG A 278 -2.08 -18.51 24.01
N ASP A 279 -2.73 -19.56 23.50
CA ASP A 279 -2.34 -20.95 23.74
C ASP A 279 -0.91 -21.22 23.23
N GLU A 280 -0.57 -20.76 22.01
CA GLU A 280 0.78 -20.94 21.47
C GLU A 280 1.84 -20.07 22.17
N CYS A 281 1.48 -18.85 22.62
CA CYS A 281 2.38 -18.01 23.42
C CYS A 281 2.68 -18.66 24.78
N GLU A 282 1.67 -19.14 25.49
CA GLU A 282 1.79 -19.81 26.79
C GLU A 282 2.70 -21.04 26.68
N LYS A 283 2.44 -21.89 25.69
CA LYS A 283 3.26 -23.08 25.40
C LYS A 283 4.74 -22.76 25.16
N ASN A 284 5.04 -21.59 24.60
CA ASN A 284 6.41 -21.15 24.30
C ASN A 284 6.95 -20.13 25.30
N ARG A 285 6.26 -19.88 26.43
CA ARG A 285 6.64 -18.92 27.48
C ARG A 285 6.85 -17.48 26.96
N ILE A 286 6.04 -17.08 25.98
CA ILE A 286 6.02 -15.72 25.45
C ILE A 286 4.85 -14.97 26.06
N THR A 287 5.08 -13.79 26.62
CA THR A 287 3.99 -12.94 27.13
C THR A 287 3.28 -12.26 25.96
N LEU A 288 1.97 -12.46 25.84
CA LEU A 288 1.16 -11.88 24.77
C LEU A 288 0.40 -10.63 25.24
N ARG A 289 0.46 -9.58 24.42
CA ARG A 289 -0.41 -8.39 24.51
C ARG A 289 -1.07 -8.15 23.16
N ILE A 290 -2.40 -8.16 23.11
CA ILE A 290 -3.17 -7.85 21.90
C ILE A 290 -3.75 -6.44 22.03
N ILE A 291 -3.56 -5.62 21.00
CA ILE A 291 -4.06 -4.24 20.94
C ILE A 291 -5.00 -4.09 19.76
N GLU A 292 -6.28 -3.87 20.04
CA GLU A 292 -7.29 -3.53 19.05
C GLU A 292 -7.32 -2.03 18.75
N ASP A 293 -8.05 -1.62 17.72
CA ASP A 293 -8.20 -0.21 17.37
C ASP A 293 -9.05 0.53 18.41
N ILE A 294 -8.65 1.75 18.78
CA ILE A 294 -9.32 2.56 19.81
C ILE A 294 -10.81 2.78 19.53
N PHE A 295 -11.21 2.76 18.26
CA PHE A 295 -12.59 2.95 17.84
C PHE A 295 -13.41 1.65 17.87
N MET A 296 -12.84 0.51 18.29
CA MET A 296 -13.59 -0.74 18.44
C MET A 296 -14.50 -0.73 19.68
N PRO A 297 -15.68 -1.38 19.59
CA PRO A 297 -16.52 -1.68 20.75
C PRO A 297 -15.73 -2.34 21.89
N GLU A 298 -16.30 -2.37 23.10
CA GLU A 298 -15.65 -3.05 24.24
C GLU A 298 -15.33 -4.52 23.96
N SER A 299 -14.13 -4.90 24.40
CA SER A 299 -13.57 -6.23 24.36
C SER A 299 -12.66 -6.41 25.57
N GLU A 300 -12.18 -7.64 25.76
CA GLU A 300 -11.19 -7.99 26.79
C GLU A 300 -9.77 -7.50 26.45
N PHE A 301 -9.55 -6.95 25.26
CA PHE A 301 -8.24 -6.54 24.78
C PHE A 301 -8.01 -5.05 25.00
N GLU A 302 -6.73 -4.69 25.09
CA GLU A 302 -6.34 -3.30 25.10
C GLU A 302 -6.72 -2.63 23.77
N ARG A 303 -6.99 -1.33 23.84
CA ARG A 303 -7.38 -0.52 22.70
C ARG A 303 -6.54 0.73 22.66
N ASP A 304 -5.79 0.87 21.58
CA ASP A 304 -5.04 2.08 21.28
C ASP A 304 -5.10 2.30 19.76
N PHE A 305 -4.97 3.54 19.33
CA PHE A 305 -4.78 3.87 17.93
C PHE A 305 -3.31 3.72 17.52
N PHE A 306 -2.37 4.05 18.40
CA PHE A 306 -0.95 4.01 18.11
C PHE A 306 -0.31 2.66 18.45
N VAL A 307 0.91 2.47 17.94
CA VAL A 307 1.80 1.41 18.42
C VAL A 307 2.33 1.84 19.79
N PRO A 308 2.27 0.98 20.82
CA PRO A 308 2.70 1.35 22.16
C PRO A 308 4.21 1.60 22.21
N SER A 309 4.62 2.46 23.14
CA SER A 309 6.02 2.50 23.58
C SER A 309 6.39 1.19 24.26
N ILE A 310 7.55 0.65 23.92
CA ILE A 310 8.08 -0.58 24.50
C ILE A 310 9.16 -0.22 25.51
N ASP A 311 8.93 -0.64 26.75
CA ASP A 311 9.81 -0.53 27.90
C ASP A 311 10.57 -1.85 28.17
N LYS A 312 10.00 -2.99 27.77
CA LYS A 312 10.60 -4.32 27.97
C LYS A 312 11.52 -4.72 26.82
N GLU A 313 12.69 -5.25 27.15
CA GLU A 313 13.62 -5.89 26.21
C GLU A 313 13.01 -7.17 25.60
N ASN A 314 13.66 -7.75 24.59
CA ASN A 314 13.23 -9.00 23.95
C ASN A 314 11.75 -8.95 23.49
N THR A 315 11.33 -7.83 22.91
CA THR A 315 9.95 -7.62 22.48
C THR A 315 9.80 -7.60 20.96
N LEU A 316 8.93 -8.47 20.45
CA LEU A 316 8.43 -8.40 19.08
C LEU A 316 7.10 -7.65 19.03
N VAL A 317 7.08 -6.52 18.32
CA VAL A 317 5.87 -5.76 18.00
C VAL A 317 5.45 -6.09 16.58
N VAL A 318 4.24 -6.60 16.41
CA VAL A 318 3.69 -6.96 15.10
C VAL A 318 2.53 -6.05 14.77
N ARG A 319 2.73 -5.26 13.73
CA ARG A 319 1.75 -4.30 13.21
C ARG A 319 0.92 -4.95 12.10
N GLY A 320 -0.33 -5.25 12.39
CA GLY A 320 -1.35 -5.63 11.41
C GLY A 320 -2.19 -4.44 10.90
N ARG A 321 -1.91 -3.22 11.38
CA ARG A 321 -2.67 -2.00 11.12
C ARG A 321 -2.04 -1.10 10.06
N LYS A 322 -2.88 -0.45 9.25
CA LYS A 322 -2.47 0.60 8.31
C LYS A 322 -2.73 2.01 8.88
N TYR A 323 -1.73 2.88 8.79
CA TYR A 323 -1.76 4.28 9.20
C TYR A 323 -1.85 5.27 8.01
N ASN A 324 -1.68 4.80 6.77
CA ASN A 324 -1.63 5.62 5.54
C ASN A 324 -0.44 6.60 5.51
N ILE A 325 0.68 6.19 6.09
CA ILE A 325 1.96 6.91 6.10
C ILE A 325 2.85 6.49 4.91
N SER A 326 4.01 7.13 4.78
CA SER A 326 4.99 6.83 3.73
C SER A 326 5.46 5.39 3.74
N LEU A 327 5.78 4.82 4.92
CA LEU A 327 6.16 3.41 5.06
C LEU A 327 5.07 2.47 4.52
N ASP A 328 3.80 2.75 4.81
CA ASP A 328 2.69 1.91 4.37
C ASP A 328 2.55 1.89 2.84
N SER A 329 2.98 2.97 2.17
CA SER A 329 2.95 3.06 0.72
C SER A 329 3.92 2.09 0.03
N ILE A 330 4.96 1.61 0.73
CA ILE A 330 5.83 0.53 0.24
C ILE A 330 5.04 -0.78 0.14
N PHE A 331 4.21 -1.06 1.13
CA PHE A 331 3.54 -2.36 1.28
C PHE A 331 2.14 -2.41 0.68
N ASP A 332 1.45 -1.27 0.56
CA ASP A 332 0.02 -1.21 0.24
C ASP A 332 -0.31 -0.50 -1.07
N ASN A 333 0.65 0.23 -1.66
CA ASN A 333 0.43 0.86 -2.95
C ASN A 333 0.77 -0.12 -4.08
N LYS A 334 -0.25 -0.60 -4.80
CA LYS A 334 -0.12 -1.61 -5.87
C LYS A 334 0.97 -1.26 -6.89
N GLY A 335 0.93 -0.04 -7.42
CA GLY A 335 1.90 0.40 -8.42
C GLY A 335 3.32 0.53 -7.85
N ALA A 336 3.44 0.98 -6.60
CA ALA A 336 4.72 1.17 -5.95
C ALA A 336 5.38 -0.17 -5.56
N ALA A 337 4.60 -1.10 -5.00
CA ALA A 337 5.07 -2.43 -4.62
C ALA A 337 5.56 -3.24 -5.84
N MET A 338 4.83 -3.19 -6.97
CA MET A 338 5.26 -3.86 -8.20
C MET A 338 6.60 -3.30 -8.71
N ARG A 339 6.74 -1.98 -8.77
CA ARG A 339 8.00 -1.32 -9.16
C ARG A 339 9.16 -1.66 -8.22
N ILE A 340 8.89 -1.83 -6.93
CA ILE A 340 9.90 -2.27 -5.96
C ILE A 340 10.38 -3.68 -6.31
N VAL A 341 9.47 -4.60 -6.59
CA VAL A 341 9.81 -5.98 -6.96
C VAL A 341 10.57 -6.03 -8.29
N GLU A 342 10.11 -5.30 -9.31
CA GLU A 342 10.80 -5.17 -10.60
C GLU A 342 12.24 -4.67 -10.42
N LYS A 343 12.41 -3.54 -9.74
CA LYS A 343 13.73 -2.95 -9.49
C LYS A 343 14.63 -3.85 -8.64
N TYR A 344 14.06 -4.56 -7.66
CA TYR A 344 14.82 -5.52 -6.89
C TYR A 344 15.30 -6.68 -7.76
N ASN A 345 14.44 -7.24 -8.62
CA ASN A 345 14.79 -8.32 -9.53
C ASN A 345 15.81 -7.89 -10.60
N GLU A 346 15.81 -6.63 -11.04
CA GLU A 346 16.84 -6.08 -11.93
C GLU A 346 18.23 -6.09 -11.27
N LEU A 347 18.29 -5.83 -9.96
CA LEU A 347 19.54 -5.76 -9.18
C LEU A 347 19.97 -7.13 -8.63
N PHE A 348 18.99 -7.95 -8.27
CA PHE A 348 19.14 -9.25 -7.64
C PHE A 348 18.18 -10.22 -8.34
N PRO A 349 18.56 -10.75 -9.52
CA PRO A 349 17.70 -11.64 -10.29
C PRO A 349 17.15 -12.80 -9.44
N ASP A 350 15.82 -12.86 -9.32
CA ASP A 350 15.09 -13.91 -8.63
C ASP A 350 14.02 -14.43 -9.60
N GLU A 351 14.23 -15.66 -10.09
CA GLU A 351 13.36 -16.31 -11.09
C GLU A 351 12.02 -16.76 -10.52
N HIS A 352 11.87 -16.76 -9.19
CA HIS A 352 10.67 -17.30 -8.56
C HIS A 352 9.48 -16.34 -8.60
N VAL A 353 9.71 -15.05 -8.83
CA VAL A 353 8.63 -14.04 -8.84
C VAL A 353 8.66 -13.23 -10.11
N LEU A 354 7.54 -13.26 -10.81
CA LEU A 354 7.29 -12.45 -11.99
C LEU A 354 6.38 -11.27 -11.62
N VAL A 355 6.56 -10.15 -12.30
CA VAL A 355 5.63 -9.02 -12.22
C VAL A 355 4.92 -8.92 -13.57
N PRO A 356 3.58 -8.87 -13.61
CA PRO A 356 2.87 -8.71 -14.85
C PRO A 356 3.18 -7.34 -15.47
N GLU A 357 3.39 -7.34 -16.79
CA GLU A 357 3.67 -6.12 -17.55
C GLU A 357 2.61 -5.05 -17.24
N THR A 358 3.08 -3.91 -16.75
CA THR A 358 2.25 -2.83 -16.22
C THR A 358 2.71 -1.49 -16.80
N SER A 359 1.77 -0.69 -17.30
CA SER A 359 2.07 0.61 -17.90
C SER A 359 0.94 1.62 -17.67
N THR A 360 1.25 2.90 -17.80
CA THR A 360 0.23 3.96 -17.87
C THR A 360 -0.49 3.98 -19.21
N GLU A 361 0.08 3.34 -20.24
CA GLU A 361 -0.56 3.09 -21.52
C GLU A 361 -1.08 1.66 -21.60
N PRO A 362 -2.06 1.36 -22.46
CA PRO A 362 -2.58 0.00 -22.61
C PRO A 362 -1.50 -1.02 -22.95
N VAL A 363 -1.43 -2.06 -22.13
CA VAL A 363 -0.63 -3.27 -22.36
C VAL A 363 -1.57 -4.35 -22.87
N ILE A 364 -1.49 -4.64 -24.18
CA ILE A 364 -2.37 -5.62 -24.82
C ILE A 364 -1.76 -7.01 -24.66
N GLY A 365 -2.38 -7.84 -23.84
CA GLY A 365 -2.08 -9.27 -23.78
C GLY A 365 -2.60 -10.01 -25.03
N GLU A 366 -2.32 -11.30 -25.10
CA GLU A 366 -2.80 -12.18 -26.19
C GLU A 366 -4.33 -12.09 -26.35
N TYR A 367 -4.76 -11.64 -27.53
CA TYR A 367 -6.17 -11.52 -27.90
C TYR A 367 -6.60 -12.70 -28.75
N SER A 368 -7.76 -13.28 -28.41
CA SER A 368 -8.47 -14.23 -29.25
C SER A 368 -9.98 -14.02 -29.07
N LYS A 369 -10.71 -13.97 -30.18
CA LYS A 369 -12.16 -13.76 -30.18
C LYS A 369 -12.91 -14.87 -29.45
N ASP A 370 -12.40 -16.10 -29.50
CA ASP A 370 -13.01 -17.25 -28.86
C ASP A 370 -12.49 -17.47 -27.42
N SER A 371 -11.47 -16.71 -26.99
CA SER A 371 -10.95 -16.83 -25.63
C SER A 371 -12.00 -16.44 -24.59
N PRO A 372 -12.15 -17.22 -23.51
CA PRO A 372 -13.03 -16.84 -22.41
C PRO A 372 -12.38 -15.85 -21.44
N PHE A 373 -11.16 -15.38 -21.71
CA PHE A 373 -10.42 -14.52 -20.79
C PHE A 373 -10.34 -13.07 -21.28
N PRO A 374 -10.33 -12.09 -20.35
CA PRO A 374 -9.86 -10.75 -20.67
C PRO A 374 -8.36 -10.81 -20.97
N ASN A 375 -7.87 -9.85 -21.76
CA ASN A 375 -6.43 -9.73 -22.06
C ASN A 375 -5.80 -8.49 -21.41
N VAL A 376 -6.61 -7.56 -20.89
CA VAL A 376 -6.14 -6.34 -20.24
C VAL A 376 -6.92 -6.07 -18.94
N VAL A 377 -6.20 -5.60 -17.92
CA VAL A 377 -6.76 -5.13 -16.65
C VAL A 377 -6.39 -3.67 -16.46
N PHE A 378 -7.37 -2.81 -16.20
CA PHE A 378 -7.13 -1.44 -15.77
C PHE A 378 -7.40 -1.32 -14.26
N LYS A 379 -6.43 -0.80 -13.50
CA LYS A 379 -6.53 -0.65 -12.04
C LYS A 379 -6.41 0.81 -11.63
N LEU A 380 -7.29 1.26 -10.75
CA LEU A 380 -7.22 2.55 -10.05
C LEU A 380 -6.58 2.35 -8.67
N PRO A 381 -5.33 2.82 -8.43
CA PRO A 381 -4.59 2.55 -7.20
C PRO A 381 -5.31 2.97 -5.92
N GLU A 382 -6.08 4.06 -5.98
CA GLU A 382 -6.71 4.69 -4.83
C GLU A 382 -8.15 4.17 -4.57
N ILE A 383 -8.67 3.26 -5.42
CA ILE A 383 -10.00 2.66 -5.25
C ILE A 383 -9.85 1.18 -4.90
N ASP A 384 -10.05 0.89 -3.62
CA ASP A 384 -9.82 -0.42 -3.04
C ASP A 384 -11.03 -1.39 -3.18
N VAL A 385 -10.80 -2.66 -2.80
CA VAL A 385 -11.78 -3.76 -2.73
C VAL A 385 -12.36 -4.13 -4.10
N GLY A 386 -11.51 -4.13 -5.14
CA GLY A 386 -11.88 -4.53 -6.50
C GLY A 386 -12.77 -3.56 -7.28
N LYS A 387 -13.33 -2.53 -6.63
CA LYS A 387 -14.18 -1.51 -7.28
C LYS A 387 -13.42 -0.60 -8.26
N GLY A 388 -12.10 -0.55 -8.12
CA GLY A 388 -11.19 0.17 -9.00
C GLY A 388 -10.62 -0.66 -10.13
N VAL A 389 -11.08 -1.90 -10.33
CA VAL A 389 -10.53 -2.84 -11.31
C VAL A 389 -11.54 -3.02 -12.45
N VAL A 390 -11.06 -2.86 -13.68
CA VAL A 390 -11.82 -3.08 -14.91
C VAL A 390 -11.10 -4.14 -15.73
N PHE A 391 -11.83 -5.15 -16.16
CA PHE A 391 -11.32 -6.16 -17.09
C PHE A 391 -11.82 -5.84 -18.50
N LEU A 392 -10.93 -5.98 -19.46
CA LEU A 392 -11.16 -5.64 -20.86
C LEU A 392 -10.75 -6.82 -21.73
N LYS A 393 -11.56 -7.11 -22.75
CA LYS A 393 -11.21 -7.97 -23.87
C LYS A 393 -11.18 -7.13 -25.14
N VAL A 394 -9.99 -6.77 -25.60
CA VAL A 394 -9.81 -5.74 -26.64
C VAL A 394 -8.69 -6.14 -27.59
N SER A 395 -8.83 -5.74 -28.84
CA SER A 395 -7.90 -6.10 -29.92
C SER A 395 -6.74 -5.10 -30.09
N SER A 396 -6.90 -3.88 -29.56
CA SER A 396 -5.97 -2.76 -29.78
C SER A 396 -5.82 -1.85 -28.55
N LYS A 397 -4.76 -1.04 -28.54
CA LYS A 397 -4.50 -0.05 -27.48
C LYS A 397 -5.52 1.09 -27.52
N GLU A 398 -5.91 1.49 -28.72
CA GLU A 398 -6.85 2.57 -28.98
C GLU A 398 -8.21 2.23 -28.36
N GLU A 399 -8.71 1.03 -28.63
CA GLU A 399 -9.96 0.51 -28.07
C GLU A 399 -9.93 0.45 -26.54
N ALA A 400 -8.83 -0.04 -25.95
CA ALA A 400 -8.64 -0.08 -24.50
C ALA A 400 -8.71 1.33 -23.86
N ASN A 401 -8.09 2.31 -24.51
CA ASN A 401 -8.09 3.71 -24.06
C ASN A 401 -9.48 4.34 -24.15
N GLU A 402 -10.18 4.13 -25.25
CA GLU A 402 -11.54 4.65 -25.45
C GLU A 402 -12.50 4.11 -24.38
N MET A 403 -12.49 2.79 -24.17
CA MET A 403 -13.36 2.13 -23.19
C MET A 403 -13.08 2.57 -21.75
N VAL A 404 -11.81 2.66 -21.36
CA VAL A 404 -11.45 3.16 -20.02
C VAL A 404 -11.83 4.62 -19.86
N THR A 405 -11.64 5.44 -20.89
CA THR A 405 -12.04 6.86 -20.87
C THR A 405 -13.54 7.00 -20.66
N GLU A 406 -14.34 6.20 -21.37
CA GLU A 406 -15.79 6.15 -21.20
C GLU A 406 -16.19 5.67 -19.80
N PHE A 407 -15.59 4.57 -19.33
CA PHE A 407 -15.81 4.05 -17.98
C PHE A 407 -15.55 5.12 -16.91
N LEU A 408 -14.41 5.82 -17.00
CA LEU A 408 -14.05 6.89 -16.07
C LEU A 408 -15.05 8.05 -16.12
N ARG A 409 -15.56 8.42 -17.31
CA ARG A 409 -16.63 9.44 -17.44
C ARG A 409 -17.91 9.00 -16.74
N THR A 410 -18.34 7.75 -16.91
CA THR A 410 -19.57 7.20 -16.32
C THR A 410 -19.45 7.11 -14.79
N VAL A 411 -18.35 6.56 -14.28
CA VAL A 411 -18.07 6.47 -12.84
C VAL A 411 -18.01 7.86 -12.18
N CYS A 412 -17.58 8.89 -12.90
CA CYS A 412 -17.59 10.27 -12.41
C CYS A 412 -19.00 10.89 -12.33
N LYS A 413 -19.91 10.56 -13.25
CA LYS A 413 -21.22 11.21 -13.37
C LYS A 413 -22.18 10.79 -12.25
N GLY A 414 -22.20 9.52 -11.87
CA GLY A 414 -23.16 8.94 -10.91
C GLY A 414 -22.83 9.10 -9.41
N LYS A 415 -21.71 9.74 -9.05
CA LYS A 415 -21.24 9.83 -7.65
C LYS A 415 -21.85 11.02 -6.89
N GLY A 416 -22.13 10.83 -5.60
CA GLY A 416 -22.56 11.90 -4.69
C GLY A 416 -21.48 12.98 -4.51
N PHE A 417 -21.82 14.15 -3.95
CA PHE A 417 -20.88 15.29 -3.82
C PHE A 417 -19.55 14.91 -3.13
N ILE A 418 -19.62 14.10 -2.06
CA ILE A 418 -18.44 13.64 -1.30
C ILE A 418 -17.58 12.68 -2.12
N GLU A 419 -18.19 11.79 -2.87
CA GLU A 419 -17.48 10.84 -3.74
C GLU A 419 -16.88 11.54 -4.95
N LYS A 420 -17.55 12.56 -5.51
CA LYS A 420 -16.99 13.46 -6.53
C LYS A 420 -15.79 14.24 -6.00
N LEU A 421 -15.83 14.70 -4.75
CA LEU A 421 -14.71 15.38 -4.10
C LEU A 421 -13.50 14.45 -3.88
N ASN A 422 -13.74 13.23 -3.38
CA ASN A 422 -12.68 12.24 -3.21
C ASN A 422 -12.10 11.82 -4.58
N PHE A 423 -12.95 11.58 -5.58
CA PHE A 423 -12.54 11.16 -6.93
C PHE A 423 -11.81 12.27 -7.71
N LYS A 424 -12.11 13.55 -7.46
CA LYS A 424 -11.37 14.69 -8.04
C LYS A 424 -9.96 14.84 -7.48
N ARG A 425 -9.68 14.28 -6.31
CA ARG A 425 -8.40 14.43 -5.57
C ARG A 425 -7.52 13.19 -5.60
N THR A 426 -8.10 12.00 -5.74
CA THR A 426 -7.34 10.78 -6.01
C THR A 426 -6.68 10.89 -7.38
N ASP A 427 -5.44 10.42 -7.48
CA ASP A 427 -4.71 10.36 -8.73
C ASP A 427 -5.55 9.55 -9.73
N LYS A 428 -6.08 10.23 -10.76
CA LYS A 428 -6.94 9.58 -11.78
C LYS A 428 -6.14 8.67 -12.70
N LYS A 429 -4.82 8.68 -12.56
CA LYS A 429 -3.92 7.80 -13.28
C LYS A 429 -4.07 6.40 -12.70
N GLY A 430 -5.01 5.65 -13.30
CA GLY A 430 -4.92 4.21 -13.24
C GLY A 430 -3.73 3.74 -14.08
N PHE A 431 -3.51 2.44 -14.06
CA PHE A 431 -2.54 1.78 -14.92
C PHE A 431 -3.19 0.57 -15.56
N TYR A 432 -2.71 0.24 -16.75
CA TYR A 432 -3.02 -0.98 -17.46
C TYR A 432 -2.03 -2.05 -17.03
N GLN A 433 -2.50 -3.27 -17.00
CA GLN A 433 -1.74 -4.45 -16.66
C GLN A 433 -2.19 -5.58 -17.57
N ARG A 434 -1.24 -6.36 -18.09
CA ARG A 434 -1.56 -7.59 -18.82
C ARG A 434 -2.35 -8.53 -17.90
N PHE A 435 -3.47 -9.08 -18.39
CA PHE A 435 -4.19 -10.08 -17.63
C PHE A 435 -3.34 -11.36 -17.53
N VAL A 436 -3.11 -11.84 -16.30
CA VAL A 436 -2.41 -13.10 -16.05
C VAL A 436 -3.44 -14.21 -15.95
N CYS A 437 -3.46 -15.08 -16.95
CA CYS A 437 -4.25 -16.32 -16.89
C CYS A 437 -3.40 -17.41 -16.25
N SER A 438 -3.92 -18.04 -15.19
CA SER A 438 -3.34 -19.29 -14.71
C SER A 438 -3.88 -20.45 -15.55
N PRO A 439 -3.04 -21.30 -16.15
CA PRO A 439 -3.48 -22.53 -16.79
C PRO A 439 -3.96 -23.59 -15.77
N LEU A 440 -3.63 -23.41 -14.48
CA LEU A 440 -3.98 -24.32 -13.39
C LEU A 440 -5.43 -24.10 -12.95
N LEU A 441 -6.39 -24.22 -13.86
CA LEU A 441 -7.80 -23.97 -13.58
C LEU A 441 -8.45 -25.21 -12.96
N ASP A 442 -8.72 -25.17 -11.66
CA ASP A 442 -9.50 -26.21 -11.02
C ASP A 442 -10.98 -26.07 -11.43
N ASN A 443 -11.52 -27.07 -12.14
CA ASN A 443 -12.92 -27.13 -12.55
C ASN A 443 -13.44 -25.88 -13.26
N LYS A 444 -12.59 -25.21 -14.07
CA LYS A 444 -12.89 -23.93 -14.75
C LYS A 444 -13.10 -22.73 -13.81
N TYR A 445 -12.56 -22.73 -12.60
CA TYR A 445 -12.55 -21.56 -11.72
C TYR A 445 -11.17 -20.91 -11.67
N LEU A 446 -11.13 -19.57 -11.69
CA LEU A 446 -9.89 -18.84 -11.43
C LEU A 446 -9.62 -18.85 -9.94
N TYR A 447 -8.36 -18.92 -9.57
CA TYR A 447 -7.94 -18.71 -8.20
C TYR A 447 -6.69 -17.83 -8.14
N LYS A 448 -6.47 -17.27 -6.96
CA LYS A 448 -5.21 -16.65 -6.56
C LYS A 448 -4.82 -17.22 -5.21
N VAL A 449 -3.55 -17.09 -4.84
CA VAL A 449 -3.11 -17.42 -3.49
C VAL A 449 -2.84 -16.14 -2.72
N ARG A 450 -3.52 -15.97 -1.58
CA ARG A 450 -3.23 -14.92 -0.61
C ARG A 450 -2.25 -15.48 0.41
N ILE A 451 -1.06 -14.89 0.44
CA ILE A 451 0.02 -15.24 1.37
C ILE A 451 0.14 -14.15 2.42
N TYR A 452 0.47 -14.52 3.65
CA TYR A 452 0.76 -13.61 4.74
C TYR A 452 2.20 -13.77 5.16
N ILE A 453 2.93 -12.67 5.22
CA ILE A 453 4.30 -12.63 5.71
C ILE A 453 4.45 -11.59 6.82
N LEU A 454 5.36 -11.87 7.76
CA LEU A 454 5.89 -10.88 8.68
C LEU A 454 7.16 -10.30 8.08
N LEU A 455 7.18 -8.98 7.88
CA LEU A 455 8.35 -8.22 7.46
C LEU A 455 8.98 -7.50 8.65
N THR A 456 10.23 -7.80 8.95
CA THR A 456 11.02 -7.12 9.99
C THR A 456 12.46 -6.87 9.50
N PRO A 457 13.21 -5.93 10.09
CA PRO A 457 14.64 -5.82 9.81
C PRO A 457 15.46 -7.03 10.28
N ALA A 458 14.98 -7.78 11.28
CA ALA A 458 15.63 -9.00 11.77
C ALA A 458 15.42 -10.21 10.84
N GLY A 459 14.45 -10.13 9.93
CA GLY A 459 14.14 -11.21 9.00
C GLY A 459 12.71 -11.18 8.49
N ILE A 460 12.48 -11.98 7.46
CA ILE A 460 11.18 -12.20 6.84
C ILE A 460 10.68 -13.57 7.27
N LYS A 461 9.39 -13.67 7.59
CA LYS A 461 8.77 -14.95 7.94
C LYS A 461 7.48 -15.16 7.16
N TYR A 462 7.41 -16.26 6.43
CA TYR A 462 6.15 -16.81 5.93
C TYR A 462 5.25 -17.23 7.10
N LEU A 463 4.01 -16.76 7.10
CA LEU A 463 3.03 -17.05 8.16
C LEU A 463 2.02 -18.10 7.70
N ASN A 464 1.31 -17.84 6.60
CA ASN A 464 0.43 -18.83 5.98
C ASN A 464 0.07 -18.41 4.54
N ALA A 465 -0.51 -19.33 3.79
CA ALA A 465 -1.17 -19.06 2.53
C ALA A 465 -2.61 -19.60 2.54
N ALA A 466 -3.45 -19.09 1.65
CA ALA A 466 -4.77 -19.64 1.36
C ALA A 466 -5.08 -19.40 -0.12
N ARG A 467 -5.58 -20.44 -0.80
CA ARG A 467 -6.22 -20.24 -2.10
C ARG A 467 -7.48 -19.44 -1.88
N VAL A 468 -7.78 -18.54 -2.80
CA VAL A 468 -9.11 -17.94 -2.93
C VAL A 468 -9.57 -18.28 -4.32
N ARG A 469 -10.70 -18.96 -4.45
CA ARG A 469 -11.32 -19.33 -5.73
C ARG A 469 -12.42 -18.35 -6.11
N SER A 470 -12.61 -18.11 -7.40
CA SER A 470 -13.73 -17.32 -7.92
C SER A 470 -15.06 -17.96 -7.52
N SER A 471 -16.11 -17.15 -7.37
CA SER A 471 -17.45 -17.64 -7.01
C SER A 471 -18.26 -18.13 -8.21
N SER A 472 -17.78 -17.88 -9.42
CA SER A 472 -18.42 -18.27 -10.67
C SER A 472 -17.39 -18.89 -11.60
N PRO A 473 -17.77 -19.93 -12.37
CA PRO A 473 -16.88 -20.54 -13.34
C PRO A 473 -16.62 -19.58 -14.50
N ILE A 474 -15.49 -19.78 -15.17
CA ILE A 474 -15.15 -19.10 -16.42
C ILE A 474 -16.20 -19.50 -17.48
N PRO A 475 -16.79 -18.55 -18.21
CA PRO A 475 -17.72 -18.86 -19.31
C PRO A 475 -17.01 -19.54 -20.48
N GLU A 476 -17.76 -20.10 -21.42
CA GLU A 476 -17.17 -20.74 -22.61
C GLU A 476 -16.51 -19.72 -23.55
N ALA A 477 -17.08 -18.51 -23.62
CA ALA A 477 -16.53 -17.40 -24.37
C ALA A 477 -16.83 -16.07 -23.64
N LEU A 478 -15.97 -15.09 -23.85
CA LEU A 478 -16.15 -13.73 -23.35
C LEU A 478 -16.34 -12.78 -24.53
N ALA A 479 -17.36 -11.93 -24.48
CA ALA A 479 -17.56 -10.92 -25.50
C ALA A 479 -16.48 -9.82 -25.41
N ASP A 480 -16.15 -9.22 -26.56
CA ASP A 480 -15.24 -8.09 -26.61
C ASP A 480 -15.81 -6.88 -25.83
N GLY A 481 -14.89 -6.08 -25.30
CA GLY A 481 -15.15 -4.87 -24.54
C GLY A 481 -14.98 -5.02 -23.02
N ILE A 482 -15.69 -4.17 -22.28
CA ILE A 482 -15.64 -4.18 -20.81
C ILE A 482 -16.42 -5.40 -20.29
N VAL A 483 -15.74 -6.19 -19.46
CA VAL A 483 -16.35 -7.35 -18.80
C VAL A 483 -17.43 -6.90 -17.82
N ARG A 484 -18.68 -7.28 -18.12
CA ARG A 484 -19.85 -6.91 -17.30
C ARG A 484 -19.97 -7.74 -16.03
N ASP A 485 -19.76 -9.05 -16.15
CA ASP A 485 -19.72 -9.94 -14.99
C ASP A 485 -18.27 -10.23 -14.60
N VAL A 486 -17.81 -9.52 -13.57
CA VAL A 486 -16.44 -9.65 -13.07
C VAL A 486 -16.26 -10.86 -12.14
N ARG A 487 -17.32 -11.55 -11.71
CA ARG A 487 -17.24 -12.62 -10.70
C ARG A 487 -16.32 -13.78 -11.11
N PRO A 488 -16.27 -14.21 -12.38
CA PRO A 488 -15.33 -15.25 -12.81
C PRO A 488 -13.86 -14.81 -12.73
N TYR A 489 -13.59 -13.52 -12.98
CA TYR A 489 -12.23 -13.01 -13.19
C TYR A 489 -11.63 -12.26 -11.99
N LEU A 490 -12.48 -11.79 -11.07
CA LEU A 490 -12.07 -11.09 -9.87
C LEU A 490 -12.21 -12.00 -8.65
N VAL A 491 -11.07 -12.50 -8.20
CA VAL A 491 -10.98 -13.38 -7.05
C VAL A 491 -10.90 -12.55 -5.76
N ASN A 492 -12.05 -12.28 -5.13
CA ASN A 492 -12.15 -11.52 -3.89
C ASN A 492 -13.29 -12.03 -2.99
N VAL A 493 -12.98 -12.40 -1.75
CA VAL A 493 -13.97 -12.92 -0.79
C VAL A 493 -15.09 -11.91 -0.53
N SER A 494 -14.75 -10.63 -0.31
CA SER A 494 -15.70 -9.60 0.13
C SER A 494 -16.59 -9.06 -0.99
N LEU A 495 -16.07 -8.95 -2.22
CA LEU A 495 -16.81 -8.33 -3.33
C LEU A 495 -17.54 -9.36 -4.19
N THR A 496 -16.87 -10.44 -4.57
CA THR A 496 -17.42 -11.43 -5.50
C THR A 496 -17.90 -12.69 -4.78
N GLY A 497 -17.64 -12.83 -3.48
CA GLY A 497 -18.02 -14.01 -2.71
C GLY A 497 -17.05 -15.18 -2.89
N GLY A 498 -15.79 -14.90 -3.24
CA GLY A 498 -14.78 -15.94 -3.44
C GLY A 498 -14.60 -16.86 -2.23
N HIS A 499 -14.20 -18.11 -2.49
CA HIS A 499 -14.13 -19.17 -1.48
C HIS A 499 -12.68 -19.42 -1.06
N PRO A 500 -12.33 -19.26 0.23
CA PRO A 500 -11.00 -19.59 0.72
C PRO A 500 -10.84 -21.10 0.87
N GLU A 501 -9.69 -21.62 0.46
CA GLU A 501 -9.35 -23.04 0.45
C GLU A 501 -7.90 -23.24 0.94
N LYS A 502 -7.59 -24.44 1.46
CA LYS A 502 -6.21 -24.79 1.83
C LYS A 502 -5.33 -24.85 0.58
N VAL A 503 -4.08 -24.48 0.74
CA VAL A 503 -3.02 -24.71 -0.23
C VAL A 503 -2.51 -26.14 -0.06
N SER A 504 -2.19 -26.86 -1.14
CA SER A 504 -1.56 -28.19 -1.01
C SER A 504 -0.11 -28.04 -0.52
N PRO A 505 0.51 -29.06 0.09
CA PRO A 505 1.90 -28.97 0.54
C PRO A 505 2.88 -28.52 -0.55
N GLU A 506 2.73 -29.04 -1.77
CA GLU A 506 3.60 -28.73 -2.90
C GLU A 506 3.45 -27.27 -3.35
N GLU A 507 2.21 -26.77 -3.40
CA GLU A 507 1.97 -25.37 -3.70
C GLU A 507 2.40 -24.48 -2.52
N GLU A 508 2.30 -24.93 -1.27
CA GLU A 508 2.75 -24.17 -0.11
C GLU A 508 4.27 -23.94 -0.15
N GLU A 509 5.08 -24.93 -0.50
CA GLU A 509 6.53 -24.75 -0.71
C GLU A 509 6.83 -23.69 -1.79
N ARG A 510 6.06 -23.72 -2.88
CA ARG A 510 6.17 -22.74 -3.96
C ARG A 510 5.80 -21.33 -3.47
N MET A 511 4.72 -21.20 -2.70
CA MET A 511 4.29 -19.94 -2.09
C MET A 511 5.28 -19.41 -1.04
N ILE A 512 5.94 -20.30 -0.29
CA ILE A 512 7.03 -19.91 0.61
C ILE A 512 8.15 -19.25 -0.20
N ARG A 513 8.64 -19.88 -1.28
CA ARG A 513 9.70 -19.29 -2.12
C ARG A 513 9.29 -17.93 -2.70
N ALA A 514 8.13 -17.87 -3.35
CA ALA A 514 7.63 -16.64 -3.98
C ALA A 514 7.43 -15.49 -2.96
N SER A 515 6.83 -15.79 -1.80
CA SER A 515 6.60 -14.77 -0.78
C SER A 515 7.87 -14.28 -0.10
N MET A 516 8.89 -15.14 0.05
CA MET A 516 10.19 -14.72 0.56
C MET A 516 10.91 -13.80 -0.44
N ALA A 517 10.83 -14.08 -1.74
CA ALA A 517 11.37 -13.21 -2.79
C ALA A 517 10.70 -11.82 -2.80
N VAL A 518 9.37 -11.76 -2.82
CA VAL A 518 8.63 -10.49 -2.66
C VAL A 518 8.99 -9.80 -1.35
N GLY A 519 9.06 -10.56 -0.26
CA GLY A 519 9.40 -10.04 1.07
C GLY A 519 10.80 -9.41 1.12
N LYS A 520 11.78 -9.97 0.43
CA LYS A 520 13.13 -9.40 0.29
C LYS A 520 13.09 -8.07 -0.43
N ALA A 521 12.38 -7.98 -1.55
CA ALA A 521 12.23 -6.73 -2.31
C ALA A 521 11.58 -5.62 -1.46
N LEU A 522 10.47 -5.93 -0.79
CA LEU A 522 9.76 -4.97 0.07
C LEU A 522 10.60 -4.56 1.30
N SER A 523 11.32 -5.51 1.90
CA SER A 523 12.23 -5.24 3.03
C SER A 523 13.43 -4.41 2.60
N TRP A 524 13.99 -4.67 1.42
CA TRP A 524 15.06 -3.88 0.82
C TRP A 524 14.62 -2.43 0.63
N ALA A 525 13.44 -2.20 0.04
CA ALA A 525 12.92 -0.84 -0.12
C ALA A 525 12.69 -0.13 1.23
N ALA A 526 12.16 -0.85 2.24
CA ALA A 526 11.96 -0.29 3.57
C ALA A 526 13.30 0.07 4.26
N ALA A 527 14.29 -0.84 4.22
CA ALA A 527 15.61 -0.62 4.79
C ALA A 527 16.39 0.50 4.07
N TYR A 528 16.21 0.59 2.75
CA TYR A 528 16.87 1.59 1.93
C TYR A 528 16.31 3.00 2.19
N SER A 529 14.99 3.14 2.35
CA SER A 529 14.34 4.45 2.50
C SER A 529 14.35 5.00 3.94
N PHE A 530 14.30 4.13 4.96
CA PHE A 530 14.10 4.54 6.34
C PHE A 530 15.35 4.32 7.20
N ARG A 531 15.61 5.21 8.16
CA ARG A 531 16.75 5.03 9.07
C ARG A 531 16.50 3.91 10.05
N HIS A 532 17.45 2.99 10.14
CA HIS A 532 17.66 2.11 11.29
C HIS A 532 18.41 2.91 12.36
N GLN A 533 17.74 3.80 13.10
CA GLN A 533 18.40 4.44 14.25
C GLN A 533 18.37 3.49 15.44
N VAL A 534 19.49 3.37 16.15
CA VAL A 534 19.45 2.98 17.56
C VAL A 534 18.82 4.15 18.30
N ASP A 535 17.75 3.93 19.05
CA ASP A 535 17.16 4.96 19.92
C ASP A 535 18.21 5.29 21.00
N ARG A 536 19.15 6.20 20.72
CA ARG A 536 19.98 6.82 21.77
C ARG A 536 19.01 7.69 22.57
N GLN A 537 18.67 7.22 23.77
CA GLN A 537 17.79 7.91 24.71
C GLN A 537 18.28 9.33 24.99
#